data_AF-A0A0A0YRC6-F1
#
_entry.id   AF-A0A0A0YRC6-F1
#
_cell.length_a   1.000
_cell.length_b   1.000
_cell.length_c   1.000
_cell.angle_alpha   90.00
_cell.angle_beta   90.00
_cell.angle_gamma   90.00
#
_symmetry.space_group_name_H-M   'P 1'
#
loop_
_entity.id
_entity.type
_entity.pdbx_description
1 polymer ?
#
loop_
_entity_poly.entity_id
_entity_poly.type
_entity_poly.pdbx_seq_one_letter_code
_entity_poly.pdbx_strand_id
1 'polypeptide(L)'
;MRYQYSVLFVFLFSGVVQAAESFGPRESRLLFEEKKGNTFYRIDNSDKKLPWLVQAWVEDASEKKTTALTATPMVFRVEPSSVFTVRVVKTGALPEDRETLFWAVSNSLPGGVSTKQDNEEGKISAKLSLAYRFKVPLIYRPAALDNFRQEPEKLEWTYNGKDGLKLYNPTRYVVQLHNVTANGREFKGKGVSFILLPMSGKNVSAAVNKGTRIKYGVINDYGAVKEYDGVVK
;
A
#
# COMPACT_ATOMS: atom_id res chain seq x y z
N MET A 1 0.42 -73.02 14.31
CA MET A 1 0.03 -71.69 13.81
C MET A 1 0.83 -70.63 14.56
N ARG A 2 1.72 -69.90 13.89
CA ARG A 2 2.58 -68.85 14.46
C ARG A 2 1.98 -67.48 14.07
N TYR A 3 1.62 -66.66 15.05
CA TYR A 3 1.23 -65.27 14.81
C TYR A 3 2.46 -64.37 14.86
N GLN A 4 2.78 -63.69 13.75
CA GLN A 4 3.80 -62.65 13.69
C GLN A 4 3.12 -61.29 13.94
N TYR A 5 3.57 -60.58 14.98
CA TYR A 5 3.16 -59.20 15.24
C TYR A 5 4.04 -58.26 14.42
N SER A 6 3.42 -57.54 13.48
CA SER A 6 4.08 -56.48 12.71
C SER A 6 3.92 -55.15 13.44
N VAL A 7 5.02 -54.56 13.91
CA VAL A 7 5.03 -53.25 14.57
C VAL A 7 5.26 -52.18 13.51
N LEU A 8 4.23 -51.35 13.26
CA LEU A 8 4.29 -50.24 12.32
C LEU A 8 4.92 -49.01 13.00
N PHE A 9 6.14 -48.65 12.61
CA PHE A 9 6.82 -47.46 13.10
C PHE A 9 6.36 -46.23 12.28
N VAL A 10 5.52 -45.38 12.89
CA VAL A 10 5.05 -44.13 12.25
C VAL A 10 6.07 -43.02 12.51
N PHE A 11 6.82 -42.63 11.48
CA PHE A 11 7.69 -41.46 11.51
C PHE A 11 6.85 -40.18 11.37
N LEU A 12 6.68 -39.45 12.47
CA LEU A 12 6.10 -38.09 12.47
C LEU A 12 7.15 -37.09 11.94
N PHE A 13 7.10 -36.80 10.64
CA PHE A 13 7.82 -35.68 10.05
C PHE A 13 7.21 -34.36 10.55
N SER A 14 7.84 -33.76 11.55
CA SER A 14 7.53 -32.39 11.99
C SER A 14 8.11 -31.41 10.96
N GLY A 15 7.30 -30.95 10.03
CA GLY A 15 7.69 -29.91 9.09
C GLY A 15 7.98 -28.61 9.84
N VAL A 16 9.23 -28.12 9.76
CA VAL A 16 9.58 -26.78 10.26
C VAL A 16 8.99 -25.78 9.29
N VAL A 17 7.85 -25.18 9.64
CA VAL A 17 7.35 -23.99 8.95
C VAL A 17 8.31 -22.85 9.28
N GLN A 18 9.22 -22.53 8.35
CA GLN A 18 9.97 -21.28 8.42
C GLN A 18 8.97 -20.15 8.10
N ALA A 19 8.47 -19.50 9.13
CA ALA A 19 7.75 -18.24 8.97
C ALA A 19 8.75 -17.21 8.42
N ALA A 20 8.46 -16.63 7.26
CA ALA A 20 9.24 -15.52 6.74
C ALA A 20 9.12 -14.35 7.72
N GLU A 21 10.24 -13.96 8.32
CA GLU A 21 10.35 -12.77 9.13
C GLU A 21 10.19 -11.54 8.20
N SER A 22 9.34 -10.59 8.59
CA SER A 22 8.94 -9.46 7.76
C SER A 22 8.82 -8.21 8.61
N PHE A 23 9.24 -7.09 8.03
CA PHE A 23 9.11 -5.77 8.61
C PHE A 23 8.42 -4.86 7.61
N GLY A 24 7.41 -4.11 8.06
CA GLY A 24 6.78 -3.13 7.20
C GLY A 24 5.41 -2.67 7.69
N PRO A 25 4.77 -1.77 6.93
CA PRO A 25 3.42 -1.34 7.22
C PRO A 25 2.41 -2.46 7.06
N ARG A 26 1.40 -2.48 7.93
CA ARG A 26 0.33 -3.48 7.88
C ARG A 26 -0.73 -3.11 6.86
N GLU A 27 -1.14 -1.85 6.81
CA GLU A 27 -2.18 -1.37 5.91
C GLU A 27 -1.61 -1.07 4.51
N SER A 28 -2.34 -1.48 3.46
CA SER A 28 -2.02 -1.13 2.07
C SER A 28 -2.55 0.24 1.65
N ARG A 29 -3.41 0.85 2.48
CA ARG A 29 -3.96 2.20 2.34
C ARG A 29 -4.43 2.71 3.71
N LEU A 30 -4.39 4.02 3.90
CA LEU A 30 -4.90 4.70 5.09
C LEU A 30 -6.02 5.66 4.69
N LEU A 31 -7.06 5.74 5.52
CA LEU A 31 -8.12 6.73 5.41
C LEU A 31 -8.06 7.64 6.64
N PHE A 32 -7.90 8.94 6.41
CA PHE A 32 -8.06 9.99 7.40
C PHE A 32 -9.43 10.62 7.19
N GLU A 33 -10.39 10.28 8.04
CA GLU A 33 -11.69 10.95 8.06
C GLU A 33 -11.58 12.19 8.95
N GLU A 34 -11.90 13.36 8.41
CA GLU A 34 -11.80 14.62 9.16
C GLU A 34 -12.57 14.61 10.48
N LYS A 35 -13.76 14.00 10.50
CA LYS A 35 -14.58 13.85 11.70
C LYS A 35 -13.88 13.07 12.83
N LYS A 36 -12.94 12.18 12.51
CA LYS A 36 -12.15 11.42 13.50
C LYS A 36 -10.93 12.21 13.99
N GLY A 37 -10.50 13.24 13.27
CA GLY A 37 -9.38 14.12 13.61
C GLY A 37 -7.99 13.47 13.56
N ASN A 38 -7.90 12.14 13.40
CA ASN A 38 -6.65 11.40 13.28
C ASN A 38 -6.87 10.04 12.63
N THR A 39 -5.79 9.45 12.13
CA THR A 39 -5.73 8.04 11.71
C THR A 39 -4.44 7.39 12.22
N PHE A 40 -4.36 6.06 12.15
CA PHE A 40 -3.25 5.29 12.67
C PHE A 40 -2.53 4.56 11.55
N TYR A 41 -1.20 4.71 11.50
CA TYR A 41 -0.32 4.03 10.58
C TYR A 41 0.48 2.97 11.34
N ARG A 42 0.20 1.70 11.09
CA ARG A 42 0.75 0.59 11.86
C ARG A 42 1.91 -0.07 11.13
N ILE A 43 2.97 -0.34 11.87
CA ILE A 43 4.18 -1.01 11.39
C ILE A 43 4.40 -2.25 12.24
N ASP A 44 4.44 -3.41 11.58
CA ASP A 44 4.60 -4.71 12.20
C ASP A 44 6.06 -5.18 11.99
N ASN A 45 6.70 -5.70 13.04
CA ASN A 45 8.00 -6.37 12.98
C ASN A 45 7.85 -7.80 13.47
N SER A 46 7.77 -8.77 12.55
CA SER A 46 7.69 -10.19 12.91
C SER A 46 9.06 -10.86 13.09
N ASP A 47 10.16 -10.15 12.80
CA ASP A 47 11.52 -10.63 13.08
C ASP A 47 11.72 -10.80 14.59
N LYS A 48 12.35 -11.90 15.00
CA LYS A 48 12.55 -12.25 16.41
C LYS A 48 13.77 -11.60 17.05
N LYS A 49 14.67 -11.01 16.26
CA LYS A 49 15.97 -10.53 16.72
C LYS A 49 16.31 -9.13 16.26
N LEU A 50 15.85 -8.70 15.09
CA LEU A 50 16.26 -7.45 14.47
C LEU A 50 15.31 -6.29 14.86
N PRO A 51 15.78 -5.31 15.64
CA PRO A 51 15.04 -4.06 15.83
C PRO A 51 15.21 -3.14 14.62
N TRP A 52 14.30 -2.18 14.46
CA TRP A 52 14.33 -1.19 13.40
C TRP A 52 14.24 0.23 13.95
N LEU A 53 15.08 1.13 13.45
CA LEU A 53 14.89 2.57 13.62
C LEU A 53 14.03 3.09 12.48
N VAL A 54 12.91 3.73 12.80
CA VAL A 54 11.94 4.20 11.82
C VAL A 54 11.78 5.71 11.93
N GLN A 55 11.85 6.38 10.79
CA GLN A 55 11.45 7.76 10.60
C GLN A 55 10.12 7.80 9.85
N ALA A 56 9.12 8.50 10.38
CA ALA A 56 7.80 8.64 9.78
C ALA A 56 7.48 10.10 9.42
N TRP A 57 6.91 10.31 8.24
CA TRP A 57 6.39 11.60 7.80
C TRP A 57 5.28 11.43 6.76
N VAL A 58 4.68 12.55 6.34
CA VAL A 58 3.68 12.58 5.28
C VAL A 58 4.21 13.38 4.08
N GLU A 59 3.97 12.88 2.88
CA GLU A 59 4.22 13.56 1.61
C GLU A 59 2.90 13.89 0.91
N ASP A 60 2.88 14.97 0.13
CA ASP A 60 1.77 15.30 -0.76
C ASP A 60 1.73 14.39 -2.01
N ALA A 61 0.72 14.58 -2.87
CA ALA A 61 0.59 13.85 -4.12
C ALA A 61 1.78 14.04 -5.10
N SER A 62 2.58 15.10 -4.93
CA SER A 62 3.81 15.37 -5.69
C SER A 62 5.05 14.79 -5.01
N GLU A 63 4.87 13.93 -4.00
CA GLU A 63 5.93 13.28 -3.22
C GLU A 63 6.83 14.24 -2.44
N LYS A 64 6.33 15.44 -2.13
CA LYS A 64 7.04 16.41 -1.29
C LYS A 64 6.56 16.31 0.15
N LYS A 65 7.49 16.32 1.10
CA LYS A 65 7.18 16.33 2.53
C LYS A 65 6.30 17.55 2.86
N THR A 66 5.22 17.32 3.60
CA THR A 66 4.23 18.34 3.96
C THR A 66 4.02 18.39 5.47
N THR A 67 3.46 19.49 5.95
CA THR A 67 3.05 19.71 7.33
C THR A 67 1.53 19.81 7.49
N ALA A 68 0.76 19.59 6.41
CA ALA A 68 -0.70 19.63 6.47
C ALA A 68 -1.27 18.45 7.29
N LEU A 69 -0.61 17.29 7.21
CA LEU A 69 -0.79 16.12 8.07
C LEU A 69 0.56 15.76 8.71
N THR A 70 0.57 15.51 10.02
CA THR A 70 1.80 15.22 10.78
C THR A 70 1.73 13.82 11.40
N ALA A 71 2.78 13.03 11.17
CA ALA A 71 2.99 11.73 11.80
C ALA A 71 3.68 11.89 13.16
N THR A 72 3.15 11.27 14.21
CA THR A 72 3.64 11.38 15.59
C THR A 72 3.69 9.99 16.25
N PRO A 73 4.84 9.57 16.82
CA PRO A 73 6.14 10.25 16.78
C PRO A 73 6.81 10.16 15.40
N MET A 74 7.67 11.12 15.09
CA MET A 74 8.38 11.17 13.79
C MET A 74 9.60 10.25 13.72
N VAL A 75 10.17 9.86 14.86
CA VAL A 75 11.30 8.93 14.95
C VAL A 75 11.07 8.01 16.13
N PHE A 76 11.18 6.71 15.91
CA PHE A 76 10.94 5.69 16.94
C PHE A 76 11.65 4.39 16.59
N ARG A 77 11.82 3.54 17.59
CA ARG A 77 12.36 2.19 17.44
C ARG A 77 11.22 1.18 17.48
N VAL A 78 11.25 0.21 16.57
CA VAL A 78 10.35 -0.95 16.55
C VAL A 78 11.14 -2.16 16.99
N GLU A 79 10.75 -2.75 18.12
CA GLU A 79 11.45 -3.91 18.70
C GLU A 79 11.12 -5.20 17.93
N PRO A 80 11.91 -6.26 18.10
CA PRO A 80 11.59 -7.57 17.55
C PRO A 80 10.23 -8.08 18.05
N SER A 81 9.52 -8.82 17.20
CA SER A 81 8.21 -9.42 17.51
C SER A 81 7.21 -8.42 18.10
N SER A 82 7.24 -7.18 17.60
CA SER A 82 6.46 -6.07 18.12
C SER A 82 5.72 -5.32 17.03
N VAL A 83 4.84 -4.43 17.48
CA VAL A 83 4.01 -3.59 16.64
C VAL A 83 4.16 -2.17 17.14
N PHE A 84 4.40 -1.24 16.22
CA PHE A 84 4.39 0.18 16.54
C PHE A 84 3.30 0.90 15.74
N THR A 85 2.58 1.81 16.39
CA THR A 85 1.51 2.57 15.75
C THR A 85 1.85 4.05 15.79
N VAL A 86 1.92 4.67 14.60
CA VAL A 86 2.13 6.10 14.42
C VAL A 86 0.78 6.77 14.27
N ARG A 87 0.55 7.84 15.04
CA ARG A 87 -0.66 8.66 14.91
C ARG A 87 -0.43 9.72 13.85
N VAL A 88 -1.32 9.81 12.87
CA VAL A 88 -1.34 10.89 11.88
C VAL A 88 -2.45 11.86 12.22
N VAL A 89 -2.12 13.15 12.36
CA VAL A 89 -3.03 14.23 12.76
C VAL A 89 -3.06 15.35 11.71
N LYS A 90 -4.18 16.06 11.59
CA LYS A 90 -4.28 17.26 10.75
C LYS A 90 -3.69 18.45 11.50
N THR A 91 -2.74 19.13 10.87
CA THR A 91 -2.02 20.28 11.43
C THR A 91 -2.08 21.52 10.55
N GLY A 92 -2.50 21.39 9.29
CA GLY A 92 -2.68 22.50 8.37
C GLY A 92 -4.04 22.50 7.68
N ALA A 93 -4.27 23.54 6.87
CA ALA A 93 -5.46 23.64 6.04
C ALA A 93 -5.44 22.60 4.90
N LEU A 94 -6.59 22.04 4.60
CA LEU A 94 -6.80 21.04 3.54
C LEU A 94 -8.10 21.38 2.78
N PRO A 95 -8.21 20.99 1.50
CA PRO A 95 -9.44 21.18 0.73
C PRO A 95 -10.64 20.52 1.42
N GLU A 96 -11.74 21.23 1.57
CA GLU A 96 -12.96 20.70 2.21
C GLU A 96 -13.96 20.12 1.20
N ASP A 97 -13.78 20.40 -0.10
CA ASP A 97 -14.73 20.07 -1.16
C ASP A 97 -14.46 18.73 -1.86
N ARG A 98 -13.31 18.10 -1.60
CA ARG A 98 -12.83 16.87 -2.26
C ARG A 98 -11.80 16.12 -1.41
N GLU A 99 -11.62 14.84 -1.69
CA GLU A 99 -10.54 14.06 -1.09
C GLU A 99 -9.16 14.52 -1.57
N THR A 100 -8.15 14.32 -0.72
CA THR A 100 -6.76 14.66 -1.06
C THR A 100 -5.86 13.45 -0.83
N LEU A 101 -5.02 13.12 -1.83
CA LEU A 101 -4.01 12.08 -1.73
C LEU A 101 -2.75 12.62 -1.03
N PHE A 102 -2.31 11.87 -0.04
CA PHE A 102 -1.00 11.96 0.59
C PHE A 102 -0.32 10.59 0.56
N TRP A 103 0.94 10.54 0.97
CA TRP A 103 1.66 9.30 1.26
C TRP A 103 2.11 9.31 2.71
N ALA A 104 1.73 8.30 3.48
CA ALA A 104 2.38 7.99 4.75
C ALA A 104 3.69 7.27 4.43
N VAL A 105 4.81 7.83 4.87
CA VAL A 105 6.14 7.32 4.56
C VAL A 105 6.82 6.84 5.83
N SER A 106 7.38 5.64 5.79
CA SER A 106 8.31 5.14 6.80
C SER A 106 9.65 4.78 6.18
N ASN A 107 10.70 5.50 6.58
CA ASN A 107 12.08 5.17 6.26
C ASN A 107 12.68 4.39 7.42
N SER A 108 13.10 3.16 7.13
CA SER A 108 13.35 2.14 8.13
C SER A 108 14.75 1.60 7.96
N LEU A 109 15.55 1.78 9.01
CA LEU A 109 16.95 1.38 9.08
C LEU A 109 17.06 0.18 10.02
N PRO A 110 17.65 -0.94 9.58
CA PRO A 110 17.82 -2.09 10.45
C PRO A 110 18.79 -1.73 11.57
N GLY A 111 18.52 -2.23 12.77
CA GLY A 111 19.44 -2.10 13.89
C GLY A 111 20.77 -2.77 13.58
N GLY A 112 21.87 -2.18 14.07
CA GLY A 112 23.16 -2.84 14.01
C GLY A 112 23.11 -4.12 14.82
N VAL A 113 23.32 -5.28 14.18
CA VAL A 113 23.60 -6.51 14.92
C VAL A 113 24.99 -6.32 15.51
N SER A 114 25.07 -6.11 16.83
CA SER A 114 26.33 -6.21 17.58
C SER A 114 26.78 -7.66 17.53
N THR A 115 27.37 -8.06 16.42
CA THR A 115 28.18 -9.27 16.37
C THR A 115 29.38 -8.91 17.22
N LYS A 116 29.47 -9.50 18.43
CA LYS A 116 30.79 -9.78 18.97
C LYS A 116 31.53 -10.44 17.82
N GLN A 117 32.53 -9.74 17.27
CA GLN A 117 33.51 -10.39 16.41
C GLN A 117 34.22 -11.36 17.34
N ASP A 118 33.65 -12.56 17.51
CA ASP A 118 34.47 -13.71 17.79
C ASP A 118 35.32 -13.84 16.54
N ASN A 119 36.53 -13.29 16.63
CA ASN A 119 37.61 -13.44 15.67
C ASN A 119 37.98 -14.93 15.65
N GLU A 120 37.11 -15.79 15.13
CA GLU A 120 37.54 -17.07 14.59
C GLU A 120 38.29 -16.76 13.31
N GLU A 121 39.62 -16.75 13.43
CA GLU A 121 40.55 -16.58 12.30
C GLU A 121 40.12 -17.49 11.13
N GLY A 122 39.80 -16.89 9.98
CA GLY A 122 39.59 -17.61 8.72
C GLY A 122 38.18 -17.57 8.10
N LYS A 123 37.15 -17.01 8.75
CA LYS A 123 35.81 -16.86 8.13
C LYS A 123 35.58 -15.44 7.62
N ILE A 124 35.63 -15.24 6.29
CA ILE A 124 35.13 -14.02 5.66
C ILE A 124 33.60 -14.02 5.78
N SER A 125 33.05 -13.17 6.66
CA SER A 125 31.60 -12.97 6.74
C SER A 125 31.20 -11.71 5.96
N ALA A 126 30.41 -11.89 4.89
CA ALA A 126 29.77 -10.78 4.20
C ALA A 126 28.47 -10.42 4.95
N LYS A 127 28.31 -9.15 5.34
CA LYS A 127 27.07 -8.63 5.92
C LYS A 127 26.33 -7.79 4.89
N LEU A 128 25.07 -8.14 4.63
CA LEU A 128 24.14 -7.34 3.85
C LEU A 128 23.16 -6.65 4.80
N SER A 129 23.09 -5.32 4.74
CA SER A 129 22.13 -4.52 5.49
C SER A 129 21.24 -3.78 4.50
N LEU A 130 19.92 -3.91 4.64
CA LEU A 130 18.94 -3.32 3.74
C LEU A 130 18.06 -2.33 4.50
N ALA A 131 18.02 -1.09 4.02
CA ALA A 131 17.07 -0.08 4.46
C ALA A 131 15.82 -0.10 3.58
N TYR A 132 14.66 0.11 4.17
CA TYR A 132 13.39 0.14 3.45
C TYR A 132 12.72 1.50 3.58
N ARG A 133 12.27 2.05 2.45
CA ARG A 133 11.37 3.21 2.42
C ARG A 133 10.01 2.75 1.92
N PHE A 134 9.06 2.63 2.82
CA PHE A 134 7.68 2.31 2.48
C PHE A 134 6.88 3.57 2.21
N LYS A 135 6.00 3.52 1.22
CA LYS A 135 5.02 4.56 0.91
C LYS A 135 3.64 3.94 0.86
N VAL A 136 2.77 4.34 1.78
CA VAL A 136 1.38 3.89 1.84
C VAL A 136 0.46 5.05 1.45
N PRO A 137 -0.46 4.87 0.48
CA PRO A 137 -1.45 5.90 0.16
C PRO A 137 -2.25 6.29 1.40
N LEU A 138 -2.33 7.60 1.67
CA LEU A 138 -3.09 8.19 2.76
C LEU A 138 -4.12 9.14 2.16
N ILE A 139 -5.40 8.78 2.26
CA ILE A 139 -6.49 9.57 1.70
C ILE A 139 -7.10 10.41 2.81
N TYR A 140 -7.08 11.74 2.68
CA TYR A 140 -7.83 12.65 3.52
C TYR A 140 -9.24 12.83 2.95
N ARG A 141 -10.26 12.57 3.77
CA ARG A 141 -11.68 12.73 3.47
C ARG A 141 -12.28 13.84 4.33
N PRO A 142 -12.66 14.98 3.74
CA PRO A 142 -13.37 16.05 4.44
C PRO A 142 -14.74 15.60 4.95
N ALA A 143 -15.19 16.20 6.05
CA ALA A 143 -16.50 15.92 6.65
C ALA A 143 -17.67 16.32 5.72
N ALA A 144 -17.45 17.28 4.82
CA ALA A 144 -18.45 17.73 3.85
C ALA A 144 -18.82 16.64 2.81
N LEU A 145 -17.98 15.61 2.67
CA LEU A 145 -18.22 14.50 1.73
C LEU A 145 -19.16 13.42 2.25
N ASP A 146 -19.61 13.45 3.51
CA ASP A 146 -20.44 12.40 4.10
C ASP A 146 -21.79 12.19 3.38
N ASN A 147 -22.31 13.24 2.75
CA ASN A 147 -23.56 13.20 2.00
C ASN A 147 -23.37 12.85 0.52
N PHE A 148 -22.13 12.68 0.06
CA PHE A 148 -21.81 12.35 -1.31
C PHE A 148 -21.50 10.86 -1.44
N ARG A 149 -21.82 10.29 -2.60
CA ARG A 149 -21.47 8.91 -2.93
C ARG A 149 -20.17 8.93 -3.74
N GLN A 150 -19.33 7.89 -3.59
CA GLN A 150 -18.05 7.81 -4.30
C GLN A 150 -18.21 7.69 -5.82
N GLU A 151 -19.28 7.03 -6.28
CA GLU A 151 -19.70 6.90 -7.69
C GLU A 151 -18.55 6.61 -8.69
N PRO A 152 -17.68 5.60 -8.43
CA PRO A 152 -16.60 5.24 -9.35
C PRO A 152 -17.09 4.85 -10.76
N GLU A 153 -18.36 4.46 -10.92
CA GLU A 153 -18.99 4.23 -12.22
C GLU A 153 -19.01 5.49 -13.13
N LYS A 154 -18.81 6.68 -12.56
CA LYS A 154 -18.75 7.95 -13.31
C LYS A 154 -17.39 8.22 -13.95
N LEU A 155 -16.39 7.34 -13.81
CA LEU A 155 -15.12 7.51 -14.50
C LEU A 155 -15.34 7.62 -16.02
N GLU A 156 -14.71 8.63 -16.62
CA GLU A 156 -14.83 8.92 -18.03
C GLU A 156 -13.65 8.37 -18.81
N TRP A 157 -13.95 7.67 -19.90
CA TRP A 157 -12.99 7.02 -20.78
C TRP A 157 -13.11 7.68 -22.15
N THR A 158 -12.06 8.36 -22.60
CA THR A 158 -12.07 9.14 -23.84
C THR A 158 -10.91 8.74 -24.74
N TYR A 159 -11.17 8.57 -26.03
CA TYR A 159 -10.13 8.27 -27.00
C TYR A 159 -9.21 9.49 -27.21
N ASN A 160 -7.90 9.32 -27.06
CA ASN A 160 -6.90 10.39 -27.19
C ASN A 160 -5.96 10.24 -28.40
N GLY A 161 -6.42 9.59 -29.48
CA GLY A 161 -5.60 9.44 -30.69
C GLY A 161 -4.34 8.59 -30.45
N LYS A 162 -3.16 9.19 -30.63
CA LYS A 162 -1.85 8.51 -30.54
C LYS A 162 -1.52 7.96 -29.16
N ASP A 163 -2.01 8.57 -28.08
CA ASP A 163 -1.73 8.15 -26.70
C ASP A 163 -2.68 7.05 -26.19
N GLY A 164 -3.64 6.60 -27.01
CA GLY A 164 -4.51 5.46 -26.70
C GLY A 164 -5.79 5.83 -25.95
N LEU A 165 -5.68 6.26 -24.68
CA LEU A 165 -6.83 6.44 -23.78
C LEU A 165 -6.59 7.55 -22.77
N LYS A 166 -7.53 8.50 -22.64
CA LYS A 166 -7.58 9.48 -21.56
C LYS A 166 -8.67 9.07 -20.57
N LEU A 167 -8.24 8.85 -19.34
CA LEU A 167 -9.10 8.53 -18.20
C LEU A 167 -9.29 9.79 -17.35
N TYR A 168 -10.53 10.13 -17.02
CA TYR A 168 -10.86 11.29 -16.21
C TYR A 168 -11.76 10.89 -15.04
N ASN A 169 -11.42 11.39 -13.85
CA ASN A 169 -12.20 11.22 -12.63
C ASN A 169 -12.98 12.52 -12.36
N PRO A 170 -14.29 12.58 -12.69
CA PRO A 170 -15.11 13.76 -12.40
C PRO A 170 -15.55 13.84 -10.93
N THR A 171 -15.30 12.80 -10.12
CA THR A 171 -15.81 12.72 -8.75
C THR A 171 -14.98 13.55 -7.77
N ARG A 172 -15.52 13.72 -6.57
CA ARG A 172 -14.83 14.36 -5.42
C ARG A 172 -13.92 13.39 -4.66
N TYR A 173 -13.84 12.13 -5.07
CA TYR A 173 -13.12 11.07 -4.36
C TYR A 173 -11.90 10.61 -5.14
N VAL A 174 -10.86 10.19 -4.40
CA VAL A 174 -9.69 9.52 -4.95
C VAL A 174 -10.11 8.11 -5.36
N VAL A 175 -9.86 7.75 -6.61
CA VAL A 175 -10.19 6.41 -7.14
C VAL A 175 -8.92 5.61 -7.35
N GLN A 176 -8.80 4.46 -6.68
CA GLN A 176 -7.67 3.55 -6.84
C GLN A 176 -8.08 2.37 -7.75
N LEU A 177 -7.52 2.34 -8.96
CA LEU A 177 -7.77 1.26 -9.92
C LEU A 177 -6.87 0.06 -9.65
N HIS A 178 -7.49 -1.10 -9.42
CA HIS A 178 -6.80 -2.37 -9.28
C HIS A 178 -6.32 -2.92 -10.63
N ASN A 179 -7.24 -2.98 -11.59
CA ASN A 179 -7.01 -3.46 -12.95
C ASN A 179 -7.83 -2.61 -13.94
N VAL A 180 -7.41 -2.63 -15.20
CA VAL A 180 -8.18 -2.11 -16.33
C VAL A 180 -8.02 -3.09 -17.47
N THR A 181 -9.11 -3.56 -18.06
CA THR A 181 -9.09 -4.51 -19.19
C THR A 181 -9.80 -3.90 -20.38
N ALA A 182 -9.13 -3.89 -21.52
CA ALA A 182 -9.69 -3.47 -22.81
C ALA A 182 -9.31 -4.48 -23.90
N ASN A 183 -10.26 -4.84 -24.78
CA ASN A 183 -10.03 -5.80 -25.87
C ASN A 183 -9.39 -7.13 -25.40
N GLY A 184 -9.78 -7.62 -24.21
CA GLY A 184 -9.23 -8.84 -23.61
C GLY A 184 -7.79 -8.73 -23.09
N ARG A 185 -7.18 -7.53 -23.12
CA ARG A 185 -5.86 -7.26 -22.54
C ARG A 185 -6.01 -6.53 -21.22
N GLU A 186 -5.41 -7.09 -20.19
CA GLU A 186 -5.35 -6.49 -18.86
C GLU A 186 -4.14 -5.55 -18.77
N PHE A 187 -4.41 -4.30 -18.42
CA PHE A 187 -3.44 -3.24 -18.17
C PHE A 187 -3.25 -3.12 -16.66
N LYS A 188 -2.16 -3.72 -16.15
CA LYS A 188 -1.67 -3.50 -14.78
C LYS A 188 -0.57 -2.45 -14.85
N GLY A 189 -0.76 -1.31 -14.18
CA GLY A 189 0.26 -0.27 -14.10
C GLY A 189 1.56 -0.76 -13.45
N LYS A 190 2.68 -0.06 -13.70
CA LYS A 190 3.97 -0.33 -13.06
C LYS A 190 3.90 -0.01 -11.55
N GLY A 191 3.62 -1.02 -10.73
CA GLY A 191 4.00 -1.06 -9.31
C GLY A 191 3.03 -0.43 -8.29
N VAL A 192 2.14 0.48 -8.70
CA VAL A 192 0.99 0.90 -7.88
C VAL A 192 -0.18 1.14 -8.83
N SER A 193 -1.29 0.47 -8.56
CA SER A 193 -2.66 0.83 -8.95
C SER A 193 -2.79 2.30 -9.34
N PHE A 194 -3.38 2.62 -10.49
CA PHE A 194 -3.57 4.01 -10.89
C PHE A 194 -4.47 4.72 -9.87
N ILE A 195 -3.88 5.56 -9.03
CA ILE A 195 -4.61 6.46 -8.15
C ILE A 195 -4.98 7.69 -8.98
N LEU A 196 -6.27 7.89 -9.19
CA LEU A 196 -6.83 9.05 -9.87
C LEU A 196 -7.27 10.08 -8.82
N LEU A 197 -6.71 11.28 -8.90
CA LEU A 197 -7.12 12.37 -8.02
C LEU A 197 -8.52 12.88 -8.43
N PRO A 198 -9.28 13.49 -7.51
CA PRO A 198 -10.54 14.14 -7.83
C PRO A 198 -10.39 15.19 -8.92
N MET A 199 -11.37 15.27 -9.82
CA MET A 199 -11.44 16.26 -10.91
C MET A 199 -10.14 16.32 -11.74
N SER A 200 -9.51 15.16 -11.95
CA SER A 200 -8.23 15.04 -12.66
C SER A 200 -8.26 13.93 -13.69
N GLY A 201 -7.37 14.01 -14.67
CA GLY A 201 -7.25 13.00 -15.71
C GLY A 201 -5.83 12.51 -15.91
N LYS A 202 -5.70 11.30 -16.46
CA LYS A 202 -4.45 10.65 -16.79
C LYS A 202 -4.53 9.99 -18.16
N ASN A 203 -3.48 10.16 -18.96
CA ASN A 203 -3.33 9.44 -20.22
C ASN A 203 -2.72 8.07 -19.95
N VAL A 204 -3.26 7.04 -20.60
CA VAL A 204 -2.83 5.66 -20.52
C VAL A 204 -2.61 5.15 -21.93
N SER A 205 -1.39 4.68 -22.20
CA SER A 205 -1.09 4.01 -23.47
C SER A 205 -1.84 2.68 -23.54
N ALA A 206 -2.89 2.65 -24.35
CA ALA A 206 -3.72 1.47 -24.57
C ALA A 206 -4.18 1.44 -26.03
N ALA A 207 -4.09 0.28 -26.68
CA ALA A 207 -4.61 0.10 -28.04
C ALA A 207 -6.14 -0.07 -28.01
N VAL A 208 -6.85 1.05 -27.91
CA VAL A 208 -8.31 1.12 -27.87
C VAL A 208 -8.85 2.05 -28.96
N ASN A 209 -10.12 1.87 -29.33
CA ASN A 209 -10.83 2.73 -30.27
C ASN A 209 -12.08 3.31 -29.58
N LYS A 210 -12.73 4.28 -30.24
CA LYS A 210 -14.07 4.72 -29.82
C LYS A 210 -15.04 3.52 -29.85
N GLY A 211 -15.87 3.42 -28.82
CA GLY A 211 -16.80 2.31 -28.62
C GLY A 211 -16.17 1.06 -27.97
N THR A 212 -14.86 1.02 -27.72
CA THR A 212 -14.24 -0.08 -26.98
C THR A 212 -14.83 -0.15 -25.57
N ARG A 213 -15.29 -1.34 -25.18
CA ARG A 213 -15.73 -1.62 -23.80
C ARG A 213 -14.51 -1.80 -22.89
N ILE A 214 -14.58 -1.19 -21.72
CA ILE A 214 -13.58 -1.25 -20.66
C ILE A 214 -14.19 -1.96 -19.46
N LYS A 215 -13.47 -2.89 -18.87
CA LYS A 215 -13.77 -3.46 -17.55
C LYS A 215 -12.70 -3.00 -16.57
N TYR A 216 -13.08 -2.59 -15.37
CA TYR A 216 -12.12 -2.10 -14.41
C TYR A 216 -12.54 -2.38 -12.96
N GLY A 217 -11.57 -2.82 -12.17
CA GLY A 217 -11.70 -3.02 -10.74
C GLY A 217 -11.26 -1.79 -9.96
N VAL A 218 -12.11 -1.33 -9.03
CA VAL A 218 -11.79 -0.25 -8.08
C VAL A 218 -11.64 -0.82 -6.67
N ILE A 219 -10.60 -0.40 -5.96
CA ILE A 219 -10.36 -0.77 -4.58
C ILE A 219 -11.20 0.14 -3.67
N ASN A 220 -12.14 -0.43 -2.92
CA ASN A 220 -12.95 0.30 -1.95
C ASN A 220 -12.20 0.58 -0.64
N ASP A 221 -12.85 1.28 0.29
CA ASP A 221 -12.26 1.68 1.58
C ASP A 221 -11.78 0.54 2.46
N TYR A 222 -12.31 -0.67 2.25
CA TYR A 222 -11.97 -1.88 2.99
C TYR A 222 -10.93 -2.75 2.26
N GLY A 223 -10.38 -2.27 1.15
CA GLY A 223 -9.39 -3.01 0.35
C GLY A 223 -10.00 -4.06 -0.59
N ALA A 224 -11.33 -4.18 -0.68
CA ALA A 224 -11.97 -5.10 -1.61
C ALA A 224 -12.05 -4.50 -3.02
N VAL A 225 -11.88 -5.34 -4.03
CA VAL A 225 -12.01 -4.95 -5.45
C VAL A 225 -13.46 -5.10 -5.87
N LYS A 226 -14.04 -4.04 -6.43
CA LYS A 226 -15.35 -4.08 -7.09
C LYS A 226 -15.20 -3.74 -8.56
N GLU A 227 -15.81 -4.56 -9.40
CA GLU A 227 -15.75 -4.46 -10.86
C GLU A 227 -16.82 -3.53 -11.43
N TYR A 228 -16.46 -2.79 -12.47
CA TYR A 228 -17.31 -1.84 -13.20
C TYR A 228 -17.06 -1.95 -14.70
N ASP A 229 -18.03 -1.50 -15.49
CA ASP A 229 -17.95 -1.40 -16.94
C ASP A 229 -17.91 0.07 -17.38
N GLY A 230 -17.20 0.34 -18.48
CA GLY A 230 -17.10 1.64 -19.12
C GLY A 230 -17.03 1.49 -20.64
N VAL A 231 -17.21 2.61 -21.36
CA VAL A 231 -17.08 2.65 -22.81
C VAL A 231 -16.23 3.85 -23.20
N VAL A 232 -15.25 3.63 -24.06
CA VAL A 232 -14.42 4.70 -24.61
C VAL A 232 -15.26 5.55 -25.56
N LYS A 233 -15.43 6.83 -25.22
CA LYS A 233 -16.10 7.84 -26.05
C LYS A 233 -15.14 8.45 -27.08
#